data_AF-A0A350WRU2-F1
#
_entry.id   AF-A0A350WRU2-F1
#
_cell.length_a   1.000
_cell.length_b   1.000
_cell.length_c   1.000
_cell.angle_alpha   90.00
_cell.angle_beta   90.00
_cell.angle_gamma   90.00
#
_symmetry.space_group_name_H-M   'P 1'
#
loop_
_entity.id
_entity.type
_entity.pdbx_description
1 polymer ?
#
loop_
_entity_poly.entity_id
_entity_poly.type
_entity_poly.pdbx_seq_one_letter_code
_entity_poly.pdbx_strand_id
1 'polypeptide(L)'
;MINAGYVTQEDILMNLQVYFTDLVRKLFTWVEGIFRFENDIMPPEDRINVRMDLENIIIEGSRQLRELEQLQDEIPSLDMALKFTERPLTNINLSVDEWKVVKFVDPKNTMRQIAKTNKLTEIEVRRVVYGLLQAGLVELVRPANVPVQQSVKTFPTQDKEEQKSLINKLIGRIRQL
;
A
#
# COMPACT_ATOMS: atom_id res chain seq x y z
N MET A 1 -3.84 -22.20 -34.93
CA MET A 1 -4.46 -22.20 -33.58
C MET A 1 -5.98 -22.12 -33.68
N ILE A 2 -6.56 -21.05 -34.24
CA ILE A 2 -8.02 -20.96 -34.47
C ILE A 2 -8.50 -22.01 -35.49
N ASN A 3 -7.87 -22.06 -36.67
CA ASN A 3 -8.18 -23.06 -37.71
C ASN A 3 -7.88 -24.52 -37.29
N ALA A 4 -7.20 -24.71 -36.17
CA ALA A 4 -6.90 -26.01 -35.59
C ALA A 4 -7.81 -26.34 -34.38
N GLY A 5 -8.78 -25.46 -34.04
CA GLY A 5 -9.78 -25.68 -33.00
C GLY A 5 -9.32 -25.49 -31.55
N TYR A 6 -8.08 -25.04 -31.32
CA TYR A 6 -7.53 -24.94 -29.96
C TYR A 6 -7.95 -23.69 -29.18
N VAL A 7 -8.34 -22.62 -29.87
CA VAL A 7 -8.69 -21.31 -29.29
C VAL A 7 -9.75 -20.66 -30.17
N THR A 8 -10.80 -20.09 -29.57
CA THR A 8 -11.86 -19.37 -30.31
C THR A 8 -11.49 -17.90 -30.54
N GLN A 9 -12.15 -17.25 -31.49
CA GLN A 9 -11.99 -15.80 -31.68
C GLN A 9 -12.44 -15.01 -30.43
N GLU A 10 -13.47 -15.48 -29.73
CA GLU A 10 -13.96 -14.88 -28.49
C GLU A 10 -12.89 -14.95 -27.39
N ASP A 11 -12.22 -16.10 -27.24
CA ASP A 11 -11.12 -16.24 -26.29
C ASP A 11 -10.01 -15.22 -26.57
N ILE A 12 -9.65 -15.01 -27.84
CA ILE A 12 -8.63 -14.03 -28.23
C ILE A 12 -9.07 -12.62 -27.85
N LEU A 13 -10.30 -12.23 -28.19
CA LEU A 13 -10.83 -10.89 -27.90
C LEU A 13 -10.92 -10.64 -26.39
N MET A 14 -11.38 -11.63 -25.61
CA MET A 14 -11.47 -11.54 -24.16
C MET A 14 -10.08 -11.38 -23.53
N ASN A 15 -9.10 -12.18 -23.95
CA ASN A 15 -7.74 -12.08 -23.43
C ASN A 15 -7.06 -10.75 -23.82
N LEU A 16 -7.28 -10.27 -25.04
CA LEU A 16 -6.79 -8.95 -25.45
C LEU A 16 -7.43 -7.82 -24.63
N GLN A 17 -8.73 -7.90 -24.35
CA GLN A 17 -9.43 -6.92 -23.52
C GLN A 17 -8.86 -6.88 -22.10
N VAL A 18 -8.64 -8.04 -21.48
CA VAL A 18 -8.00 -8.13 -20.15
C VAL A 18 -6.59 -7.53 -20.20
N TYR A 19 -5.78 -7.93 -21.18
CA TYR A 19 -4.41 -7.44 -21.34
C TYR A 19 -4.32 -5.92 -21.52
N PHE A 20 -5.14 -5.33 -22.41
CA PHE A 20 -5.15 -3.89 -22.62
C PHE A 20 -5.69 -3.14 -21.41
N THR A 21 -6.70 -3.68 -20.72
CA THR A 21 -7.21 -3.10 -19.47
C THR A 21 -6.10 -3.03 -18.42
N ASP A 22 -5.30 -4.08 -18.27
CA ASP A 22 -4.18 -4.10 -17.33
C ASP A 22 -3.05 -3.14 -17.73
N LEU A 23 -2.82 -2.92 -19.03
CA LEU A 23 -1.89 -1.89 -19.50
C LEU A 23 -2.38 -0.48 -19.17
N VAL A 24 -3.65 -0.18 -19.45
CA VAL A 24 -4.24 1.13 -19.16
C VAL A 24 -4.24 1.41 -17.65
N ARG A 25 -4.53 0.39 -16.83
CA ARG A 25 -4.50 0.52 -15.35
C ARG A 25 -3.13 0.93 -14.82
N LYS A 26 -2.03 0.50 -15.45
CA LYS A 26 -0.67 0.92 -15.05
C LYS A 26 -0.44 2.43 -15.21
N LEU A 27 -1.22 3.11 -16.05
CA LEU A 27 -1.10 4.56 -16.21
C LEU A 27 -1.57 5.33 -14.96
N PHE A 28 -2.43 4.73 -14.12
CA PHE A 28 -2.90 5.38 -12.89
C PHE A 28 -1.81 5.54 -11.82
N THR A 29 -0.69 4.82 -11.93
CA THR A 29 0.44 4.96 -11.01
C THR A 29 1.48 5.96 -11.50
N TRP A 30 1.29 6.56 -12.69
CA TRP A 30 2.20 7.59 -13.20
C TRP A 30 1.96 8.90 -12.46
N VAL A 31 3.03 9.46 -11.90
CA VAL A 31 2.98 10.74 -11.16
C VAL A 31 3.00 11.93 -12.12
N GLU A 32 3.67 11.78 -13.27
CA GLU A 32 3.80 12.80 -14.30
C GLU A 32 3.79 12.18 -15.70
N GLY A 33 3.42 12.98 -16.70
CA GLY A 33 3.37 12.54 -18.09
C GLY A 33 2.76 13.60 -19.01
N ILE A 34 2.91 13.39 -20.31
CA ILE A 34 2.27 14.22 -21.34
C ILE A 34 1.15 13.40 -21.97
N PHE A 35 -0.06 13.95 -21.95
CA PHE A 35 -1.22 13.35 -22.60
C PHE A 35 -1.63 14.19 -23.80
N ARG A 36 -1.85 13.52 -24.93
CA ARG A 36 -2.43 14.12 -26.13
C ARG A 36 -3.55 13.22 -26.62
N PHE A 37 -4.71 13.82 -26.85
CA PHE A 37 -5.86 13.15 -27.43
C PHE A 37 -6.10 13.67 -28.83
N GLU A 38 -6.27 12.74 -29.77
CA GLU A 38 -6.56 13.03 -31.16
C GLU A 38 -7.95 12.49 -31.48
N ASN A 39 -8.95 13.37 -31.45
CA ASN A 39 -10.23 13.08 -32.05
C ASN A 39 -10.01 12.85 -33.55
N ASP A 40 -10.61 11.80 -34.11
CA ASP A 40 -10.62 11.48 -35.55
C ASP A 40 -9.42 10.68 -36.11
N ILE A 41 -8.55 10.13 -35.27
CA ILE A 41 -7.63 9.07 -35.72
C ILE A 41 -8.32 7.71 -35.61
N MET A 42 -8.56 7.07 -36.75
CA MET A 42 -9.01 5.68 -36.80
C MET A 42 -7.84 4.72 -36.57
N PRO A 43 -8.08 3.58 -35.89
CA PRO A 43 -7.07 2.54 -35.76
C PRO A 43 -6.70 1.97 -37.14
N PRO A 44 -5.44 1.52 -37.34
CA PRO A 44 -5.00 0.89 -38.58
C PRO A 44 -5.86 -0.33 -38.96
N GLU A 45 -6.08 -0.56 -40.26
CA GLU A 45 -6.91 -1.67 -40.77
C GLU A 45 -6.31 -3.06 -40.49
N ASP A 46 -5.00 -3.15 -40.25
CA ASP A 46 -4.28 -4.40 -39.95
C ASP A 46 -4.29 -4.77 -38.46
N ARG A 47 -5.13 -4.11 -37.64
CA ARG A 47 -5.21 -4.32 -36.19
C ARG A 47 -6.57 -4.85 -35.75
N ILE A 48 -6.55 -5.65 -34.68
CA ILE A 48 -7.76 -6.14 -34.02
C ILE A 48 -8.27 -5.03 -33.09
N ASN A 49 -9.45 -4.50 -33.39
CA ASN A 49 -10.10 -3.50 -32.54
C ASN A 49 -10.80 -4.17 -31.35
N VAL A 50 -10.44 -3.73 -30.15
CA VAL A 50 -11.00 -4.24 -28.89
C VAL A 50 -11.87 -3.15 -28.27
N ARG A 51 -13.13 -3.49 -27.97
CA ARG A 51 -14.03 -2.57 -27.25
C ARG A 51 -13.67 -2.58 -25.77
N MET A 52 -13.54 -1.39 -25.19
CA MET A 52 -13.26 -1.21 -23.77
C MET A 52 -14.32 -0.31 -23.14
N ASP A 53 -14.76 -0.66 -21.94
CA ASP A 53 -15.62 0.18 -21.11
C ASP A 53 -14.74 1.19 -20.37
N LEU A 54 -14.53 2.35 -20.99
CA LEU A 54 -13.64 3.38 -20.47
C LEU A 54 -14.15 3.95 -19.13
N GLU A 55 -15.46 4.07 -18.96
CA GLU A 55 -16.06 4.60 -17.72
C GLU A 55 -15.74 3.68 -16.55
N ASN A 56 -15.98 2.38 -16.71
CA ASN A 56 -15.65 1.40 -15.67
C ASN A 56 -14.14 1.36 -15.37
N ILE A 57 -13.28 1.47 -16.40
CA ILE A 57 -11.82 1.54 -16.21
C ILE A 57 -11.44 2.76 -15.38
N ILE A 58 -12.02 3.94 -15.64
CA ILE A 58 -11.73 5.17 -14.91
C ILE A 58 -12.20 5.07 -13.46
N ILE A 59 -13.42 4.57 -13.23
CA ILE A 59 -13.99 4.41 -11.88
C ILE A 59 -13.12 3.46 -11.05
N GLU A 60 -12.82 2.28 -11.59
CA GLU A 60 -12.03 1.27 -10.88
C GLU A 60 -10.58 1.71 -10.66
N GLY A 61 -9.96 2.35 -11.66
CA GLY A 61 -8.60 2.90 -11.52
C GLY A 61 -8.53 3.98 -10.43
N SER A 62 -9.51 4.88 -10.41
CA SER A 62 -9.61 5.91 -9.36
C SER A 62 -9.83 5.30 -7.97
N ARG A 63 -10.60 4.22 -7.87
CA ARG A 63 -10.83 3.50 -6.61
C ARG A 63 -9.54 2.84 -6.11
N GLN A 64 -8.80 2.19 -7.00
CA GLN A 64 -7.52 1.55 -6.67
C GLN A 64 -6.46 2.58 -6.24
N LEU A 65 -6.40 3.74 -6.90
CA LEU A 65 -5.47 4.80 -6.53
C LEU A 65 -5.77 5.33 -5.11
N ARG A 66 -7.04 5.63 -4.80
CA ARG A 66 -7.44 6.05 -3.45
C ARG A 66 -7.13 5.00 -2.38
N GLU A 67 -7.37 3.73 -2.69
CA GLU A 67 -7.01 2.63 -1.79
C GLU A 67 -5.50 2.60 -1.53
N LEU A 68 -4.69 2.76 -2.58
CA LEU A 68 -3.24 2.79 -2.48
C LEU A 68 -2.73 3.97 -1.66
N GLU A 69 -3.32 5.16 -1.82
CA GLU A 69 -3.04 6.34 -1.00
C GLU A 69 -3.39 6.08 0.47
N GLN A 70 -4.61 5.60 0.74
CA GLN A 70 -5.06 5.28 2.10
C GLN A 70 -4.16 4.25 2.79
N LEU A 71 -3.76 3.18 2.08
CA LEU A 71 -2.88 2.16 2.63
C LEU A 71 -1.48 2.69 2.95
N GLN A 72 -0.99 3.66 2.17
CA GLN A 72 0.29 4.33 2.44
C GLN A 72 0.19 5.30 3.62
N ASP A 73 -0.93 6.01 3.75
CA ASP A 73 -1.14 6.95 4.87
C ASP A 73 -1.29 6.20 6.20
N GLU A 74 -2.07 5.13 6.22
CA GLU A 74 -2.32 4.30 7.42
C GLU A 74 -1.10 3.48 7.83
N ILE A 75 -0.34 3.00 6.83
CA ILE A 75 0.88 2.23 7.05
C ILE A 75 1.99 2.95 6.26
N PRO A 76 2.67 3.96 6.81
CA PRO A 76 3.69 4.69 6.04
C PRO A 76 4.97 3.88 5.82
N SER A 77 5.31 2.98 6.76
CA SER A 77 6.55 2.19 6.70
C SER A 77 6.28 0.70 6.92
N LEU A 78 6.91 -0.12 6.07
CA LEU A 78 6.95 -1.58 6.23
C LEU A 78 8.07 -2.05 7.18
N ASP A 79 8.83 -1.13 7.76
CA ASP A 79 9.92 -1.45 8.69
C ASP A 79 9.42 -1.58 10.14
N MET A 80 8.14 -1.30 10.38
CA MET A 80 7.45 -1.65 11.63
C MET A 80 7.14 -3.14 11.68
N ALA A 81 7.02 -3.67 12.90
CA ALA A 81 6.61 -5.05 13.16
C ALA A 81 5.15 -5.09 13.63
N LEU A 82 4.62 -6.31 13.73
CA LEU A 82 3.25 -6.57 14.18
C LEU A 82 3.29 -7.42 15.45
N LYS A 83 2.33 -7.19 16.34
CA LYS A 83 2.01 -8.12 17.42
C LYS A 83 0.53 -8.43 17.42
N PHE A 84 0.16 -9.63 17.85
CA PHE A 84 -1.24 -9.93 18.13
C PHE A 84 -1.72 -9.10 19.32
N THR A 85 -2.97 -8.68 19.24
CA THR A 85 -3.68 -8.16 20.40
C THR A 85 -4.11 -9.32 21.31
N GLU A 86 -4.63 -8.99 22.50
CA GLU A 86 -5.20 -10.00 23.41
C GLU A 86 -6.53 -10.60 22.89
N ARG A 87 -7.03 -10.16 21.73
CA ARG A 87 -8.25 -10.74 21.14
C ARG A 87 -7.96 -12.14 20.59
N PRO A 88 -8.79 -13.14 20.93
CA PRO A 88 -8.65 -14.47 20.37
C PRO A 88 -8.97 -14.45 18.87
N LEU A 89 -8.21 -15.21 18.08
CA LEU A 89 -8.43 -15.42 16.65
C LEU A 89 -9.60 -16.39 16.40
N THR A 90 -10.78 -16.11 16.93
CA THR A 90 -11.96 -16.98 16.77
C THR A 90 -12.94 -16.39 15.76
N ASN A 91 -13.53 -17.26 14.92
CA ASN A 91 -14.51 -16.90 13.88
C ASN A 91 -14.02 -15.91 12.81
N ILE A 92 -12.75 -15.96 12.42
CA ILE A 92 -12.22 -15.13 11.34
C ILE A 92 -12.09 -15.97 10.07
N ASN A 93 -12.73 -15.53 8.99
CA ASN A 93 -12.57 -16.15 7.68
C ASN A 93 -11.42 -15.45 6.94
N LEU A 94 -10.22 -16.00 7.05
CA LEU A 94 -9.03 -15.50 6.35
C LEU A 94 -8.77 -16.33 5.08
N SER A 95 -8.38 -15.64 4.02
CA SER A 95 -7.80 -16.23 2.83
C SER A 95 -6.45 -16.90 3.11
N VAL A 96 -5.97 -17.71 2.16
CA VAL A 96 -4.69 -18.41 2.28
C VAL A 96 -3.51 -17.44 2.45
N ASP A 97 -3.53 -16.30 1.75
CA ASP A 97 -2.45 -15.32 1.82
C ASP A 97 -2.49 -14.50 3.11
N GLU A 98 -3.68 -14.23 3.66
CA GLU A 98 -3.82 -13.63 4.99
C GLU A 98 -3.27 -14.55 6.08
N TRP A 99 -3.59 -15.85 6.02
CA TRP A 99 -3.04 -16.84 6.95
C TRP A 99 -1.51 -16.93 6.90
N LYS A 100 -0.93 -16.82 5.69
CA LYS A 100 0.52 -16.76 5.52
C LYS A 100 1.11 -15.58 6.28
N VAL A 101 0.53 -14.38 6.19
CA VAL A 101 1.01 -13.20 6.94
C VAL A 101 0.85 -13.41 8.45
N VAL A 102 -0.33 -13.85 8.90
CA VAL A 102 -0.66 -14.11 10.31
C VAL A 102 0.37 -15.03 10.96
N LYS A 103 0.80 -16.09 10.28
CA LYS A 103 1.80 -17.05 10.79
C LYS A 103 3.15 -16.40 11.17
N PHE A 104 3.53 -15.29 10.54
CA PHE A 104 4.82 -14.62 10.77
C PHE A 104 4.70 -13.35 11.63
N VAL A 105 3.50 -13.04 12.15
CA VAL A 105 3.30 -11.93 13.09
C VAL A 105 4.09 -12.21 14.37
N ASP A 106 5.18 -11.48 14.53
CA ASP A 106 6.05 -11.49 15.69
C ASP A 106 6.72 -10.11 15.77
N PRO A 107 6.86 -9.49 16.96
CA PRO A 107 7.58 -8.22 17.13
C PRO A 107 9.02 -8.20 16.58
N LYS A 108 9.63 -9.35 16.29
CA LYS A 108 10.98 -9.47 15.70
C LYS A 108 10.95 -9.39 14.16
N ASN A 109 9.80 -9.61 13.53
CA ASN A 109 9.63 -9.61 12.09
C ASN A 109 9.00 -8.30 11.61
N THR A 110 9.68 -7.56 10.74
CA THR A 110 9.07 -6.40 10.09
C THR A 110 8.06 -6.83 9.03
N MET A 111 7.08 -5.98 8.72
CA MET A 111 6.15 -6.24 7.61
C MET A 111 6.88 -6.48 6.29
N ARG A 112 7.99 -5.78 6.06
CA ARG A 112 8.87 -5.99 4.88
C ARG A 112 9.45 -7.40 4.84
N GLN A 113 9.89 -7.93 5.99
CA GLN A 113 10.38 -9.31 6.07
C GLN A 113 9.26 -10.34 5.87
N ILE A 114 8.08 -10.08 6.42
CA ILE A 114 6.89 -10.92 6.23
C ILE A 114 6.50 -10.96 4.74
N ALA A 115 6.47 -9.80 4.07
CA ALA A 115 6.18 -9.69 2.64
C ALA A 115 7.17 -10.48 1.80
N LYS A 116 8.48 -10.27 2.02
CA LYS A 116 9.55 -10.97 1.30
C LYS A 116 9.46 -12.48 1.47
N THR A 117 9.20 -12.95 2.69
CA THR A 117 9.09 -14.40 3.00
C THR A 117 7.91 -15.04 2.28
N ASN A 118 6.78 -14.32 2.17
CA ASN A 118 5.57 -14.82 1.54
C ASN A 118 5.45 -14.46 0.05
N LYS A 119 6.48 -13.83 -0.53
CA LYS A 119 6.50 -13.34 -1.93
C LYS A 119 5.35 -12.38 -2.25
N LEU A 120 4.97 -11.57 -1.27
CA LEU A 120 3.96 -10.52 -1.43
C LEU A 120 4.64 -9.21 -1.84
N THR A 121 3.95 -8.45 -2.68
CA THR A 121 4.26 -7.06 -2.98
C THR A 121 3.99 -6.17 -1.76
N GLU A 122 4.54 -4.96 -1.77
CA GLU A 122 4.31 -3.99 -0.69
C GLU A 122 2.82 -3.65 -0.53
N ILE A 123 2.07 -3.57 -1.62
CA ILE A 123 0.63 -3.27 -1.60
C ILE A 123 -0.15 -4.45 -1.01
N GLU A 124 0.18 -5.68 -1.40
CA GLU A 124 -0.49 -6.87 -0.88
C GLU A 124 -0.29 -7.04 0.63
N VAL A 125 0.94 -6.88 1.13
CA VAL A 125 1.16 -6.96 2.59
C VAL A 125 0.44 -5.82 3.31
N ARG A 126 0.41 -4.59 2.75
CA ARG A 126 -0.35 -3.48 3.33
C ARG A 126 -1.84 -3.78 3.43
N ARG A 127 -2.44 -4.32 2.37
CA ARG A 127 -3.86 -4.72 2.34
C ARG A 127 -4.19 -5.73 3.45
N VAL A 128 -3.39 -6.80 3.53
CA VAL A 128 -3.59 -7.84 4.55
C VAL A 128 -3.44 -7.25 5.95
N VAL A 129 -2.36 -6.52 6.20
CA VAL A 129 -2.10 -5.93 7.52
C VAL A 129 -3.17 -4.92 7.89
N TYR A 130 -3.60 -4.08 6.96
CA TYR A 130 -4.69 -3.13 7.17
C TYR A 130 -5.98 -3.84 7.56
N GLY A 131 -6.36 -4.93 6.88
CA GLY A 131 -7.51 -5.75 7.26
C GLY A 131 -7.39 -6.31 8.69
N LEU A 132 -6.22 -6.82 9.07
CA LEU A 132 -5.96 -7.33 10.42
C LEU A 132 -6.00 -6.22 11.49
N LEU A 133 -5.51 -5.02 11.17
CA LEU A 133 -5.57 -3.84 12.04
C LEU A 133 -7.02 -3.39 12.25
N GLN A 134 -7.81 -3.28 11.19
CA GLN A 134 -9.22 -2.90 11.26
C GLN A 134 -10.07 -3.91 12.04
N ALA A 135 -9.74 -5.21 11.95
CA ALA A 135 -10.36 -6.24 12.77
C ALA A 135 -9.90 -6.22 14.25
N GLY A 136 -8.86 -5.45 14.57
CA GLY A 136 -8.26 -5.35 15.91
C GLY A 136 -7.52 -6.61 16.33
N LEU A 137 -7.03 -7.41 15.37
CA LEU A 137 -6.32 -8.67 15.61
C LEU A 137 -4.83 -8.46 15.83
N VAL A 138 -4.28 -7.43 15.20
CA VAL A 138 -2.89 -7.04 15.34
C VAL A 138 -2.80 -5.56 15.65
N GLU A 139 -1.63 -5.14 16.12
CA GLU A 139 -1.26 -3.75 16.29
C GLU A 139 0.21 -3.53 15.87
N LEU A 140 0.52 -2.30 15.44
CA LEU A 140 1.86 -1.92 14.98
C LEU A 140 2.79 -1.72 16.18
N VAL A 141 3.99 -2.28 16.10
CA VAL A 141 5.05 -2.11 17.09
C VAL A 141 6.40 -1.81 16.46
N ARG A 142 7.27 -1.15 17.23
CA ARG A 142 8.68 -1.04 16.85
C ARG A 142 9.31 -2.45 16.88
N PRO A 143 10.11 -2.84 15.88
CA PRO A 143 10.68 -4.17 15.87
C PRO A 143 11.70 -4.34 17.00
N ALA A 144 11.63 -5.49 17.70
CA ALA A 144 12.41 -5.74 18.91
C ALA A 144 13.94 -5.75 18.69
N ASN A 145 14.39 -6.01 17.46
CA ASN A 145 15.80 -6.13 17.12
C ASN A 145 16.44 -4.82 16.60
N VAL A 146 15.68 -3.73 16.50
CA VAL A 146 16.24 -2.42 16.12
C VAL A 146 16.61 -1.69 17.41
N PRO A 147 17.90 -1.41 17.69
CA PRO A 147 18.24 -0.59 18.84
C PRO A 147 17.52 0.74 18.70
N VAL A 148 16.81 1.15 19.74
CA VAL A 148 16.21 2.48 19.79
C VAL A 148 17.37 3.47 19.75
N GLN A 149 17.68 4.00 18.56
CA GLN A 149 18.38 5.26 18.49
C GLN A 149 17.41 6.28 19.08
N GLN A 150 17.52 6.48 20.39
CA GLN A 150 17.05 7.70 21.02
C GLN A 150 17.86 8.80 20.34
N SER A 151 17.34 9.33 19.23
CA SER A 151 17.67 10.68 18.85
C SER A 151 17.01 11.56 19.91
N VAL A 152 17.63 11.60 21.08
CA VAL A 152 17.60 12.82 21.85
C VAL A 152 18.30 13.81 20.93
N LYS A 153 17.53 14.49 20.07
CA LYS A 153 17.94 15.80 19.57
C LYS A 153 17.88 16.73 20.79
N THR A 154 18.76 16.48 21.77
CA THR A 154 19.23 17.51 22.65
C THR A 154 19.97 18.43 21.70
N PHE A 155 19.39 19.59 21.41
CA PHE A 155 20.16 20.69 20.88
C PHE A 155 21.39 20.83 21.81
N PRO A 156 22.62 20.71 21.31
CA PRO A 156 23.79 20.88 22.14
C PRO A 156 23.98 22.38 22.37
N THR A 157 23.15 22.99 23.22
CA THR A 157 23.59 24.18 23.95
C THR A 157 24.46 23.69 25.08
N GLN A 158 25.71 24.15 25.12
CA GLN A 158 26.69 23.78 26.14
C GLN A 158 26.30 24.25 27.55
N ASP A 159 25.30 25.13 27.66
CA ASP A 159 24.93 25.77 28.91
C ASP A 159 23.61 25.25 29.48
N LYS A 160 23.71 24.49 30.59
CA LYS A 160 22.56 23.95 31.32
C LYS A 160 21.73 25.04 32.01
N GLU A 161 22.28 26.23 32.23
CA GLU A 161 21.56 27.32 32.87
C GLU A 161 20.61 28.03 31.89
N GLU A 162 21.03 28.21 30.64
CA GLU A 162 20.18 28.80 29.59
C GLU A 162 18.94 27.93 29.30
N GLN A 163 19.09 26.61 29.27
CA GLN A 163 17.95 25.69 29.06
C GLN A 163 16.91 25.79 30.17
N LYS A 164 17.34 25.86 31.44
CA LYS A 164 16.41 26.03 32.58
C LYS A 164 15.70 27.38 32.53
N SER A 165 16.40 28.44 32.16
CA SER A 165 15.83 29.78 31.99
C SER A 165 14.75 29.83 30.91
N LEU A 166 14.99 29.18 29.76
CA LEU A 166 14.04 29.11 28.65
C LEU A 166 12.80 28.28 28.99
N ILE A 167 12.97 27.15 29.68
CA ILE A 167 11.86 26.32 30.15
C ILE A 167 10.97 27.11 31.13
N ASN A 168 11.57 27.83 32.08
CA ASN A 168 10.83 28.64 33.03
C ASN A 168 10.07 29.80 32.35
N LYS A 169 10.65 30.43 31.33
CA LYS A 169 9.99 31.46 30.52
C LYS A 169 8.80 30.91 29.73
N LEU A 170 8.93 29.71 29.14
CA LEU A 170 7.85 29.04 28.41
C LEU A 170 6.69 28.65 29.32
N ILE A 171 6.98 28.08 30.50
CA ILE A 171 5.97 27.74 31.51
C ILE A 171 5.23 28.99 32.00
N GLY A 172 5.95 30.10 32.21
CA GLY A 172 5.35 31.37 32.60
C GLY A 172 4.38 31.92 31.56
N ARG A 173 4.69 31.76 30.27
CA ARG A 173 3.87 32.27 29.16
C ARG A 173 2.61 31.45 28.91
N ILE A 174 2.66 30.15 29.15
CA ILE A 174 1.50 29.26 29.03
C ILE A 174 0.51 29.46 30.18
N ARG A 175 0.97 29.86 31.38
CA ARG A 175 0.10 30.18 32.52
C ARG A 175 -0.57 31.56 32.44
N GLN A 176 -0.19 32.39 31.49
CA GLN A 176 -0.76 33.73 31.27
C GLN A 176 -1.77 33.77 30.10
N LEU A 177 -2.00 32.63 29.44
CA LEU A 177 -3.10 32.38 28.50
C LEU A 177 -4.21 31.63 29.23
#